data_AF-A0A972ANE4-F1
#
_entry.id   AF-A0A972ANE4-F1
#
_cell.length_a   1.000
_cell.length_b   1.000
_cell.length_c   1.000
_cell.angle_alpha   90.00
_cell.angle_beta   90.00
_cell.angle_gamma   90.00
#
_symmetry.space_group_name_H-M   'P 1'
#
loop_
_entity.id
_entity.type
_entity.pdbx_description
1 polymer ?
#
loop_
_entity_poly.entity_id
_entity_poly.type
_entity_poly.pdbx_seq_one_letter_code
_entity_poly.pdbx_strand_id
1 'polypeptide(L)' 'MSIMLPKREYVVKALNQMDQSEALLLRMRWGFEDGKPMPISSLAKFFNLTQDKIMEELRRVEYQVLMLARKLEDKAKASS' A
#
# COMPACT_ATOMS: atom_id res chain seq x y z
N MET A 1 5.16 9.01 -19.07
CA MET A 1 3.78 8.71 -18.63
C MET A 1 3.59 9.35 -17.26
N SER A 2 2.74 10.36 -17.12
CA SER A 2 2.40 10.90 -15.80
C SER A 2 1.60 9.85 -15.04
N ILE A 3 2.22 9.24 -14.02
CA ILE A 3 1.52 8.32 -13.13
C ILE A 3 0.58 9.18 -12.30
N MET A 4 -0.68 9.29 -12.75
CA MET A 4 -1.73 9.93 -11.98
C MET A 4 -2.01 9.01 -10.79
N LEU A 5 -1.63 9.44 -9.58
CA LEU A 5 -1.87 8.68 -8.37
C LEU A 5 -3.38 8.63 -8.12
N PRO A 6 -3.96 7.44 -7.84
CA PRO A 6 -5.39 7.34 -7.54
C PRO A 6 -5.72 8.16 -6.30
N LYS A 7 -6.96 8.68 -6.23
CA LYS A 7 -7.36 9.51 -5.09
C LYS A 7 -7.18 8.74 -3.77
N ARG A 8 -6.77 9.46 -2.72
CA ARG A 8 -6.51 8.90 -1.38
C ARG A 8 -7.66 8.04 -0.86
N GLU A 9 -8.90 8.40 -1.15
CA GLU A 9 -10.09 7.64 -0.76
C GLU A 9 -10.09 6.20 -1.32
N TYR A 10 -9.69 6.00 -2.58
CA TYR A 10 -9.66 4.69 -3.22
C TYR A 10 -8.46 3.88 -2.76
N VAL A 11 -7.35 4.54 -2.42
CA VAL A 11 -6.19 3.91 -1.79
C VAL A 11 -6.57 3.32 -0.44
N VAL A 12 -7.30 4.07 0.40
CA VAL A 12 -7.77 3.58 1.70
C VAL A 12 -8.76 2.43 1.54
N LYS A 13 -9.70 2.53 0.59
CA LYS A 13 -10.61 1.42 0.27
C LYS A 13 -9.86 0.18 -0.23
N ALA A 14 -8.83 0.36 -1.04
CA ALA A 14 -8.00 -0.73 -1.53
C ALA A 14 -7.21 -1.42 -0.41
N LEU A 15 -6.60 -0.65 0.49
CA LEU A 15 -5.94 -1.19 1.69
C LEU A 15 -6.90 -2.05 2.54
N ASN A 16 -8.18 -1.67 2.63
CA ASN A 16 -9.17 -2.43 3.39
C ASN A 16 -9.65 -3.71 2.68
N GLN A 17 -9.41 -3.84 1.36
CA GLN A 17 -9.73 -5.04 0.58
C GLN A 17 -8.55 -5.99 0.41
N MET A 18 -7.34 -5.56 0.78
CA MET A 18 -6.13 -6.39 0.74
C MET A 18 -5.97 -7.22 2.00
N ASP A 19 -5.02 -8.17 1.95
CA ASP A 19 -4.66 -8.97 3.11
C ASP A 19 -4.22 -8.06 4.28
N GLN A 20 -4.60 -8.41 5.50
CA GLN A 20 -4.31 -7.61 6.67
C GLN A 20 -2.80 -7.42 6.89
N SER A 21 -1.98 -8.43 6.55
CA SER A 21 -0.52 -8.39 6.69
C SER A 21 0.11 -7.45 5.66
N GLU A 22 -0.37 -7.51 4.42
CA GLU A 22 0.06 -6.65 3.32
C GLU A 22 -0.36 -5.19 3.57
N ALA A 23 -1.61 -4.97 3.99
CA ALA A 23 -2.11 -3.67 4.36
C ALA A 23 -1.36 -3.08 5.56
N LEU A 24 -1.00 -3.91 6.56
CA LEU A 24 -0.20 -3.51 7.70
C LEU A 24 1.18 -3.01 7.28
N LEU A 25 1.86 -3.71 6.37
CA LEU A 25 3.17 -3.30 5.85
C LEU A 25 3.12 -1.86 5.28
N LEU A 26 2.12 -1.56 4.47
CA LEU A 26 1.93 -0.21 3.91
C LEU A 26 1.51 0.81 4.96
N ARG A 27 0.65 0.44 5.91
CA ARG A 27 0.23 1.32 7.01
C ARG A 27 1.43 1.72 7.87
N MET A 28 2.30 0.78 8.22
CA MET A 28 3.53 1.05 8.96
C MET A 28 4.52 1.88 8.13
N ARG A 29 4.67 1.57 6.83
CA ARG A 29 5.56 2.32 5.94
C ARG A 29 5.11 3.77 5.75
N TRP A 30 3.81 4.01 5.60
CA TRP A 30 3.23 5.34 5.38
C TRP A 30 2.93 6.09 6.68
N GLY A 31 3.10 5.44 7.84
CA GLY A 31 2.86 6.05 9.14
C GLY A 31 1.38 6.25 9.45
N PHE A 32 0.49 5.40 8.93
CA PHE A 32 -0.94 5.44 9.25
C PHE A 32 -1.22 5.01 10.71
N GLU A 33 -0.34 4.21 11.31
CA GLU A 33 -0.46 3.77 12.71
C GLU A 33 0.05 4.85 13.68
N ASP A 34 1.35 5.20 13.60
CA ASP A 34 2.02 6.06 14.59
C ASP A 34 2.31 7.49 14.10
N GLY A 35 1.80 7.89 12.93
CA GLY A 35 2.10 9.18 12.30
C GLY A 35 3.54 9.33 11.81
N LYS A 36 4.37 8.29 11.95
CA LYS A 36 5.78 8.27 11.51
C LYS A 36 6.01 7.11 10.53
N PRO A 37 6.50 7.38 9.31
CA PRO A 37 6.83 6.33 8.36
C PRO A 37 7.98 5.47 8.88
N MET A 38 7.78 4.16 8.99
CA MET A 38 8.81 3.25 9.46
C MET A 38 9.89 3.04 8.37
N PRO A 39 11.19 3.03 8.73
CA PRO A 39 12.25 2.72 7.78
C PRO A 39 12.24 1.23 7.42
N ILE A 40 12.73 0.91 6.22
CA ILE A 40 12.78 -0.45 5.67
C ILE A 40 13.55 -1.40 6.59
N SER A 41 14.62 -0.93 7.22
CA SER A 41 15.40 -1.70 8.19
C SER A 41 14.60 -2.11 9.42
N SER A 42 13.69 -1.27 9.91
CA SER A 42 12.80 -1.60 11.03
C SER A 42 11.66 -2.50 10.60
N LEU A 43 11.10 -2.30 9.40
CA LEU A 43 10.10 -3.21 8.83
C LEU A 43 10.69 -4.61 8.63
N ALA A 44 11.89 -4.72 8.08
CA ALA A 44 12.61 -5.99 7.93
C ALA A 44 12.72 -6.73 9.28
N LYS A 45 13.09 -6.03 10.35
CA LYS A 45 13.13 -6.59 11.71
C LYS A 45 11.75 -7.01 12.22
N PHE A 46 10.72 -6.19 12.01
CA PHE A 46 9.36 -6.45 12.47
C PHE A 46 8.76 -7.70 11.80
N PHE A 47 8.94 -7.83 10.49
CA PHE A 47 8.46 -8.98 9.71
C PHE A 47 9.42 -10.18 9.74
N ASN A 48 10.56 -10.08 10.44
CA ASN A 48 11.62 -11.07 10.47
C ASN A 48 12.10 -11.50 9.06
N LEU A 49 12.24 -10.53 8.17
CA LEU A 49 12.68 -10.69 6.78
C LEU A 49 14.00 -9.93 6.53
N THR A 50 14.67 -10.26 5.43
CA THR A 50 15.81 -9.46 4.95
C THR A 50 15.33 -8.14 4.34
N GLN A 51 16.22 -7.14 4.28
CA GLN A 51 15.89 -5.84 3.67
C GLN A 51 15.46 -5.97 2.21
N ASP A 52 16.09 -6.88 1.45
CA ASP A 52 15.72 -7.13 0.06
C ASP A 52 14.34 -7.75 -0.05
N LYS A 53 14.01 -8.71 0.84
CA LYS A 53 12.69 -9.36 0.84
C LYS A 53 11.58 -8.39 1.20
N ILE A 54 11.77 -7.57 2.24
CA ILE A 54 10.75 -6.58 2.59
C ILE A 54 10.62 -5.50 1.50
N MET A 55 11.69 -5.15 0.79
CA MET A 55 11.63 -4.25 -0.37
C MET A 55 10.87 -4.86 -1.56
N GLU A 56 11.05 -6.16 -1.79
CA GLU A 56 10.32 -6.91 -2.81
C GLU A 56 8.81 -6.94 -2.48
N GLU A 57 8.47 -7.29 -1.24
CA GLU A 57 7.09 -7.27 -0.75
C GLU A 57 6.50 -5.86 -0.80
N LEU A 58 7.24 -4.84 -0.35
CA LEU A 58 6.74 -3.46 -0.39
C LEU A 58 6.34 -3.05 -1.81
N ARG A 59 7.21 -3.33 -2.80
CA ARG A 59 6.91 -3.01 -4.21
C ARG A 59 5.71 -3.79 -4.74
N ARG A 60 5.61 -5.08 -4.38
CA ARG A 60 4.50 -5.94 -4.77
C ARG A 60 3.17 -5.41 -4.23
N VAL A 61 3.14 -5.07 -2.93
CA VAL A 61 1.96 -4.58 -2.24
C VAL A 61 1.58 -3.16 -2.71
N GLU A 62 2.55 -2.26 -2.91
CA GLU A 62 2.32 -0.93 -3.49
C GLU A 62 1.65 -1.03 -4.87
N TYR A 63 2.16 -1.92 -5.72
CA TYR A 63 1.57 -2.16 -7.04
C TYR A 63 0.14 -2.70 -6.94
N GLN A 64 -0.11 -3.67 -6.06
CA GLN A 64 -1.45 -4.22 -5.84
C GLN A 64 -2.43 -3.14 -5.37
N VAL A 65 -2.07 -2.32 -4.37
CA VAL A 65 -2.91 -1.21 -3.89
C VAL A 65 -3.20 -0.23 -5.00
N LEU A 66 -2.18 0.18 -5.77
CA LEU A 66 -2.37 1.14 -6.86
C LEU A 66 -3.31 0.60 -7.93
N MET A 67 -3.14 -0.66 -8.33
CA MET A 67 -4.01 -1.31 -9.31
C MET A 67 -5.46 -1.44 -8.80
N LEU A 68 -5.63 -1.80 -7.54
CA LEU A 68 -6.95 -1.98 -6.94
C LEU A 68 -7.65 -0.64 -6.72
N ALA A 69 -6.94 0.38 -6.24
CA ALA A 69 -7.44 1.74 -6.10
C ALA A 69 -7.86 2.32 -7.45
N ARG A 70 -7.09 2.07 -8.52
CA ARG A 70 -7.45 2.49 -9.87
C ARG A 70 -8.70 1.78 -10.38
N LYS A 71 -8.82 0.47 -10.18
CA LYS A 71 -10.05 -0.28 -10.51
C LYS A 71 -11.28 0.29 -9.78
N LEU A 72 -11.12 0.64 -8.50
CA LEU A 72 -12.21 1.25 -7.71
C LEU A 72 -12.58 2.64 -8.23
N GLU A 73 -11.58 3.45 -8.61
CA GLU A 73 -11.79 4.78 -9.19
C GLU A 73 -12.50 4.69 -10.55
N ASP A 74 -12.06 3.80 -11.43
CA ASP A 74 -12.67 3.59 -12.75
C ASP A 74 -14.11 3.09 -12.61
N LYS A 75 -14.38 2.18 -11.67
CA LYS A 75 -15.74 1.71 -11.37
C LYS A 75 -16.64 2.85 -10.87
N ALA A 76 -16.12 3.73 -10.01
CA ALA A 76 -16.88 4.88 -9.50
C ALA A 76 -17.21 5.89 -10.60
N LYS A 77 -16.26 6.17 -11.52
CA LYS A 77 -16.47 7.02 -12.69
C LYS A 77 -17.47 6.44 -13.68
N ALA A 78 -17.43 5.12 -13.91
CA ALA A 78 -18.38 4.46 -14.81
C ALA A 78 -19.81 4.37 -14.23
N SER A 79 -19.96 4.61 -12.92
CA SER A 79 -21.25 4.59 -12.21
C SER A 79 -21.84 6.00 -12.00
N SER A 80 -21.15 7.05 -12.48
CA SER A 80 -21.57 8.46 -12.43
C SER A 80 -21.91 8.95 -13.82
#